data_AF-A0A9D6K8N3-F1
#
_entry.id   AF-A0A9D6K8N3-F1
#
_cell.length_a   1.000
_cell.length_b   1.000
_cell.length_c   1.000
_cell.angle_alpha   90.00
_cell.angle_beta   90.00
_cell.angle_gamma   90.00
#
_symmetry.space_group_name_H-M   'P 1'
#
loop_
_entity.id
_entity.type
_entity.pdbx_description
1 polymer ?
#
loop_
_entity_poly.entity_id
_entity_poly.type
_entity_poly.pdbx_seq_one_letter_code
_entity_poly.pdbx_strand_id
1 'polypeptide(L)'
;GYMVAAVGMGEPLALNGAAAHAFSHILYKGLLMMAMGSVIFMTGKRKMTELGGLHKSMPITFFCYIIGALSIAGFPLFSGFVSKSMIISAAGESHQSMVMMLLTVVSCGTFLYTGLKLPYFVFFGKDSHIAAADPPSNMRWGMGFAAALCFLIGIFPNLLYRALPFPTDYHPYTMAHVFSALQMLFLTALSFFFLKKLFKPRPFISIDLDWFYRKGAGIVLFIAKRPLALYEGLVTEAYKTVLIAPAKQIAEWSWKFDAYVVDGLVNATGLLTILESRVSEIFDVRVVDGVVNGLSTLLDAGSKKCRKWQTGLIQNYILAMVAGITMLAIFFVF
;
A
#
# COMPACT_ATOMS: atom_id res chain seq x y z
N GLY A 1 5.15 -0.49 -34.79
CA GLY A 1 4.54 -0.54 -36.13
C GLY A 1 5.01 0.63 -36.94
N TYR A 2 4.19 1.69 -37.02
CA TYR A 2 4.47 2.93 -37.78
C TYR A 2 5.92 3.46 -37.65
N MET A 3 6.40 3.67 -36.42
CA MET A 3 7.75 4.19 -36.17
C MET A 3 8.85 3.21 -36.60
N VAL A 4 8.62 1.90 -36.44
CA VAL A 4 9.59 0.86 -36.83
C VAL A 4 9.69 0.78 -38.35
N ALA A 5 8.56 0.86 -39.05
CA ALA A 5 8.55 0.96 -40.51
C ALA A 5 9.29 2.22 -40.98
N ALA A 6 9.08 3.35 -40.30
CA ALA A 6 9.79 4.60 -40.58
C ALA A 6 11.31 4.47 -40.42
N VAL A 7 11.78 3.89 -39.31
CA VAL A 7 13.22 3.60 -39.11
C VAL A 7 13.75 2.63 -40.18
N GLY A 8 12.95 1.62 -40.55
CA GLY A 8 13.32 0.66 -41.59
C GLY A 8 13.44 1.24 -43.00
N MET A 9 12.79 2.38 -43.28
CA MET A 9 12.96 3.09 -44.55
C MET A 9 14.34 3.77 -44.66
N GLY A 10 14.99 4.08 -43.54
CA GLY A 10 16.37 4.60 -43.51
C GLY A 10 16.56 6.03 -44.02
N GLU A 11 15.51 6.70 -44.51
CA GLU A 11 15.60 8.07 -45.04
C GLU A 11 15.59 9.15 -43.93
N PRO A 12 16.26 10.30 -44.14
CA PRO A 12 16.26 11.41 -43.19
C PRO A 12 14.84 11.89 -42.83
N LEU A 13 13.94 12.03 -43.81
CA LEU A 13 12.55 12.42 -43.58
C LEU A 13 11.77 11.35 -42.81
N ALA A 14 12.04 10.06 -43.07
CA ALA A 14 11.42 8.96 -42.36
C ALA A 14 11.87 8.88 -40.90
N LEU A 15 13.16 9.09 -40.62
CA LEU A 15 13.72 9.13 -39.27
C LEU A 15 13.18 10.33 -38.47
N ASN A 16 13.07 11.49 -39.12
CA ASN A 16 12.38 12.65 -38.57
C ASN A 16 10.91 12.33 -38.26
N GLY A 17 10.22 11.68 -39.19
CA GLY A 17 8.84 11.22 -38.99
C GLY A 17 8.71 10.26 -37.82
N ALA A 18 9.67 9.32 -37.65
CA ALA A 18 9.69 8.38 -36.54
C ALA A 18 9.84 9.10 -35.19
N ALA A 19 10.76 10.05 -35.08
CA ALA A 19 10.99 10.85 -33.87
C ALA A 19 9.79 11.76 -33.56
N ALA A 20 9.30 12.49 -34.57
CA ALA A 20 8.12 13.33 -34.49
C ALA A 20 6.89 12.54 -34.02
N HIS A 21 6.70 11.34 -34.60
CA HIS A 21 5.58 10.47 -34.27
C HIS A 21 5.75 9.85 -32.89
N ALA A 22 6.95 9.50 -32.45
CA ALA A 22 7.19 9.03 -31.09
C ALA A 22 6.77 10.08 -30.06
N PHE A 23 7.15 11.34 -30.26
CA PHE A 23 6.77 12.44 -29.37
C PHE A 23 5.26 12.68 -29.35
N SER A 24 4.65 12.88 -30.52
CA SER A 24 3.19 13.07 -30.63
C SER A 24 2.42 11.88 -30.05
N HIS A 25 2.91 10.65 -30.27
CA HIS A 25 2.29 9.43 -29.78
C HIS A 25 2.32 9.31 -28.26
N ILE A 26 3.38 9.75 -27.58
CA ILE A 26 3.40 9.81 -26.12
C ILE A 26 2.27 10.72 -25.62
N LEU A 27 2.08 11.88 -26.23
CA LEU A 27 1.05 12.85 -25.82
C LEU A 27 -0.36 12.32 -26.02
N TYR A 28 -0.74 11.96 -27.26
CA TYR A 28 -2.12 11.54 -27.52
C TYR A 28 -2.46 10.16 -26.94
N LYS A 29 -1.49 9.23 -26.86
CA LYS A 29 -1.75 7.92 -26.23
C LYS A 29 -1.82 8.05 -24.72
N GLY A 30 -0.99 8.91 -24.12
CA GLY A 30 -1.12 9.31 -22.72
C GLY A 30 -2.50 9.88 -22.44
N LEU A 31 -2.96 10.83 -23.27
CA LEU A 31 -4.31 11.41 -23.16
C LEU A 31 -5.43 10.37 -23.26
N LEU A 32 -5.38 9.47 -24.24
CA LEU A 32 -6.37 8.40 -24.41
C LEU A 32 -6.38 7.42 -23.23
N MET A 33 -5.21 7.06 -22.71
CA MET A 33 -5.08 6.20 -21.53
C MET A 33 -5.60 6.89 -20.26
N MET A 34 -5.31 8.18 -20.08
CA MET A 34 -5.83 8.97 -18.96
C MET A 34 -7.36 9.11 -19.03
N ALA A 35 -7.90 9.40 -20.22
CA ALA A 35 -9.34 9.52 -20.41
C ALA A 35 -10.07 8.20 -20.13
N MET A 36 -9.63 7.09 -20.72
CA MET A 36 -10.22 5.77 -20.44
C MET A 36 -9.96 5.30 -19.01
N GLY A 37 -8.80 5.61 -18.45
CA GLY A 37 -8.49 5.35 -17.05
C GLY A 37 -9.44 6.08 -16.11
N SER A 38 -9.80 7.33 -16.43
CA SER A 38 -10.80 8.08 -15.67
C SER A 38 -12.21 7.48 -15.77
N VAL A 39 -12.60 6.97 -16.95
CA VAL A 39 -13.86 6.23 -17.11
C VAL A 39 -13.88 4.98 -16.23
N ILE A 40 -12.81 4.19 -16.24
CA ILE A 40 -12.71 2.98 -15.41
C ILE A 40 -12.72 3.34 -13.91
N PHE A 41 -12.01 4.40 -13.53
CA PHE A 41 -11.93 4.87 -12.15
C PHE A 41 -13.30 5.32 -11.63
N MET A 42 -14.06 6.09 -12.42
CA MET A 42 -15.35 6.64 -12.00
C MET A 42 -16.50 5.62 -12.10
N THR A 43 -16.44 4.69 -13.04
CA THR A 43 -17.51 3.68 -13.22
C THR A 43 -17.25 2.36 -12.51
N GLY A 44 -16.00 2.05 -12.18
CA GLY A 44 -15.56 0.73 -11.69
C GLY A 44 -15.68 -0.39 -12.73
N LYS A 45 -16.11 -0.08 -13.95
CA LYS A 45 -16.35 -1.05 -15.02
C LYS A 45 -15.22 -1.02 -16.05
N ARG A 46 -14.83 -2.21 -16.50
CA ARG A 46 -13.75 -2.39 -17.49
C ARG A 46 -14.25 -2.89 -18.85
N LYS A 47 -15.43 -3.51 -18.88
CA LYS A 47 -15.98 -4.08 -20.11
C LYS A 47 -16.77 -3.02 -20.87
N MET A 48 -16.41 -2.84 -22.13
CA MET A 48 -17.10 -1.95 -23.07
C MET A 48 -18.58 -2.33 -23.28
N THR A 49 -18.97 -3.58 -23.01
CA THR A 49 -20.37 -4.05 -23.04
C THR A 49 -21.21 -3.52 -21.88
N GLU A 50 -20.57 -3.11 -20.78
CA GLU A 50 -21.21 -2.62 -19.56
C GLU A 50 -21.19 -1.08 -19.49
N LEU A 51 -20.63 -0.41 -20.49
CA LEU A 51 -20.48 1.04 -20.58
C LEU A 51 -21.38 1.59 -21.69
N GLY A 52 -21.87 2.82 -21.51
CA GLY A 52 -22.64 3.54 -22.52
C GLY A 52 -23.31 4.78 -21.92
N GLY A 53 -23.60 5.78 -22.76
CA GLY A 53 -24.28 7.01 -22.34
C GLY A 53 -23.42 8.04 -21.57
N LEU A 54 -22.12 7.79 -21.40
CA LEU A 54 -21.26 8.59 -20.52
C LEU A 54 -20.96 10.02 -21.01
N HIS A 55 -21.27 10.38 -22.24
CA HIS A 55 -21.05 11.75 -22.75
C HIS A 55 -21.80 12.82 -21.92
N LYS A 56 -22.92 12.47 -21.30
CA LYS A 56 -23.70 13.39 -20.45
C LYS A 56 -23.13 13.51 -19.04
N SER A 57 -22.66 12.41 -18.48
CA SER A 57 -22.20 12.34 -17.09
C SER A 57 -20.72 12.70 -16.92
N MET A 58 -19.91 12.51 -17.96
CA MET A 58 -18.46 12.82 -17.97
C MET A 58 -18.05 13.64 -19.22
N PRO A 59 -18.61 14.85 -19.41
CA PRO A 59 -18.35 15.66 -20.60
C PRO A 59 -16.88 16.05 -20.77
N ILE A 60 -16.15 16.38 -19.69
CA ILE A 60 -14.75 16.83 -19.80
C ILE A 60 -13.86 15.67 -20.27
N THR A 61 -14.02 14.50 -19.66
CA THR A 61 -13.32 13.28 -20.10
C THR A 61 -13.66 12.94 -21.55
N PHE A 62 -14.93 13.09 -21.95
CA PHE A 62 -15.35 12.87 -23.34
C PHE A 62 -14.63 13.80 -24.32
N PHE A 63 -14.60 15.11 -24.07
CA PHE A 63 -13.91 16.05 -24.96
C PHE A 63 -12.41 15.79 -25.03
N CYS A 64 -11.77 15.51 -23.89
CA CYS A 64 -10.36 15.14 -23.83
C CYS A 64 -10.09 13.85 -24.64
N TYR A 65 -10.97 12.86 -24.53
CA TYR A 65 -10.87 11.63 -25.32
C TYR A 65 -10.96 11.92 -26.82
N ILE A 66 -11.95 12.72 -27.25
CA ILE A 66 -12.13 13.06 -28.67
C ILE A 66 -10.90 13.79 -29.22
N ILE A 67 -10.31 14.71 -28.47
CA ILE A 67 -9.05 15.38 -28.88
C ILE A 67 -7.93 14.36 -29.08
N GLY A 68 -7.75 13.42 -28.14
CA GLY A 68 -6.77 12.34 -28.29
C GLY A 68 -7.08 11.41 -29.47
N ALA A 69 -8.36 11.13 -29.71
CA ALA A 69 -8.85 10.25 -30.76
C ALA A 69 -8.66 10.86 -32.16
N LEU A 70 -8.93 12.16 -32.32
CA LEU A 70 -8.64 12.92 -33.53
C LEU A 70 -7.13 13.06 -33.76
N SER A 71 -6.35 13.21 -32.68
CA SER A 71 -4.90 13.25 -32.75
C SER A 71 -4.32 11.94 -33.28
N ILE A 72 -4.65 10.79 -32.70
CA ILE A 72 -4.14 9.49 -33.18
C ILE A 72 -4.63 9.13 -34.59
N ALA A 73 -5.84 9.58 -34.96
CA ALA A 73 -6.40 9.38 -36.29
C ALA A 73 -5.66 10.16 -37.38
N GLY A 74 -4.96 11.23 -37.02
CA GLY A 74 -4.35 12.15 -37.97
C GLY A 74 -5.40 13.08 -38.58
N PHE A 75 -6.35 13.58 -37.79
CA PHE A 75 -7.24 14.65 -38.25
C PHE A 75 -6.44 15.96 -38.43
N PRO A 76 -6.69 16.77 -39.48
CA PRO A 76 -6.01 18.05 -39.66
C PRO A 76 -6.09 18.93 -38.40
N LEU A 77 -5.06 19.73 -38.13
CA LEU A 77 -4.92 20.57 -36.92
C LEU A 77 -4.48 19.84 -35.65
N PHE A 78 -4.24 18.53 -35.69
CA PHE A 78 -3.73 17.77 -34.53
C PHE A 78 -2.33 17.18 -34.77
N SER A 79 -1.61 16.93 -33.67
CA SER A 79 -0.21 16.46 -33.66
C SER A 79 0.04 15.17 -34.45
N GLY A 80 -0.94 14.26 -34.52
CA GLY A 80 -0.80 13.04 -35.32
C GLY A 80 -0.88 13.28 -36.81
N PHE A 81 -1.54 14.33 -37.29
CA PHE A 81 -1.52 14.69 -38.72
C PHE A 81 -0.10 15.09 -39.12
N VAL A 82 0.49 16.04 -38.38
CA VAL A 82 1.85 16.56 -38.57
C VAL A 82 2.93 15.47 -38.58
N SER A 83 2.84 14.51 -37.67
CA SER A 83 3.87 13.48 -37.50
C SER A 83 3.66 12.26 -38.41
N LYS A 84 2.42 11.82 -38.59
CA LYS A 84 2.10 10.62 -39.38
C LYS A 84 2.20 10.90 -40.87
N SER A 85 1.84 12.10 -41.31
CA SER A 85 1.96 12.53 -42.70
C SER A 85 3.41 12.45 -43.16
N MET A 86 4.36 12.87 -42.31
CA MET A 86 5.79 12.84 -42.61
C MET A 86 6.28 11.42 -42.94
N ILE A 87 5.84 10.42 -42.18
CA ILE A 87 6.19 9.01 -42.42
C ILE A 87 5.59 8.52 -43.75
N ILE A 88 4.32 8.85 -44.02
CA ILE A 88 3.64 8.42 -45.25
C ILE A 88 4.26 9.11 -46.49
N SER A 89 4.57 10.40 -46.38
CA SER A 89 5.26 11.17 -47.42
C SER A 89 6.65 10.61 -47.70
N ALA A 90 7.43 10.28 -46.68
CA ALA A 90 8.74 9.65 -46.86
C ALA A 90 8.64 8.31 -47.62
N ALA A 91 7.65 7.48 -47.31
CA ALA A 91 7.41 6.24 -48.06
C ALA A 91 7.07 6.49 -49.54
N GLY A 92 6.35 7.58 -49.82
CA GLY A 92 6.01 8.01 -51.19
C GLY A 92 7.22 8.53 -51.96
N GLU A 93 8.06 9.35 -51.33
CA GLU A 93 9.30 9.91 -51.91
C GLU A 93 10.33 8.81 -52.21
N SER A 94 10.44 7.79 -51.36
CA SER A 94 11.30 6.62 -51.61
C SER A 94 10.72 5.61 -52.61
N HIS A 95 9.61 5.95 -53.29
CA HIS A 95 8.90 5.06 -54.21
C HIS A 95 8.49 3.69 -53.60
N GLN A 96 8.36 3.60 -52.27
CA GLN A 96 7.94 2.39 -51.57
C GLN A 96 6.42 2.31 -51.49
N SER A 97 5.78 2.13 -52.65
CA SER A 97 4.32 2.14 -52.81
C SER A 97 3.60 1.14 -51.91
N MET A 98 4.16 -0.06 -51.71
CA MET A 98 3.59 -1.07 -50.82
C MET A 98 3.59 -0.61 -49.35
N VAL A 99 4.68 0.01 -48.89
CA VAL A 99 4.79 0.53 -47.52
C VAL A 99 3.80 1.68 -47.33
N MET A 100 3.76 2.62 -48.26
CA MET A 100 2.81 3.74 -48.24
C MET A 100 1.36 3.26 -48.17
N MET A 101 0.98 2.27 -48.99
CA MET A 101 -0.36 1.68 -48.99
C MET A 101 -0.69 0.99 -47.67
N LEU A 102 0.22 0.15 -47.15
CA LEU A 102 0.02 -0.54 -45.87
C LEU A 102 -0.11 0.45 -44.71
N LEU A 103 0.73 1.49 -44.65
CA LEU A 103 0.62 2.54 -43.66
C LEU A 103 -0.75 3.22 -43.78
N THR A 104 -1.18 3.60 -44.98
CA THR A 104 -2.50 4.21 -45.20
C THR A 104 -3.64 3.32 -44.70
N VAL A 105 -3.61 2.02 -44.99
CA VAL A 105 -4.61 1.06 -44.47
C VAL A 105 -4.59 1.00 -42.93
N VAL A 106 -3.41 0.97 -42.31
CA VAL A 106 -3.28 1.01 -40.86
C VAL A 106 -3.80 2.34 -40.28
N SER A 107 -3.69 3.45 -41.02
CA SER A 107 -4.32 4.72 -40.64
C SER A 107 -5.84 4.62 -40.56
N CYS A 108 -6.48 4.07 -41.59
CA CYS A 108 -7.92 3.82 -41.60
C CYS A 108 -8.34 2.94 -40.43
N GLY A 109 -7.63 1.82 -40.21
CA GLY A 109 -7.92 0.90 -39.10
C GLY A 109 -7.79 1.55 -37.72
N THR A 110 -6.79 2.42 -37.55
CA THR A 110 -6.59 3.17 -36.30
C THR A 110 -7.76 4.12 -36.02
N PHE A 111 -8.18 4.89 -37.03
CA PHE A 111 -9.33 5.79 -36.91
C PHE A 111 -10.64 5.02 -36.67
N LEU A 112 -10.85 3.91 -37.38
CA LEU A 112 -12.04 3.06 -37.20
C LEU A 112 -12.16 2.54 -35.76
N TYR A 113 -11.06 2.05 -35.19
CA TYR A 113 -11.10 1.44 -33.85
C TYR A 113 -11.07 2.50 -32.74
N THR A 114 -10.06 3.35 -32.72
CA THR A 114 -9.83 4.33 -31.63
C THR A 114 -10.61 5.62 -31.82
N GLY A 115 -10.79 6.06 -33.07
CA GLY A 115 -11.50 7.30 -33.41
C GLY A 115 -13.02 7.18 -33.37
N LEU A 116 -13.56 6.01 -33.74
CA LEU A 116 -15.00 5.82 -33.93
C LEU A 116 -15.58 4.75 -33.00
N LYS A 117 -15.12 3.50 -33.11
CA LYS A 117 -15.70 2.37 -32.37
C LYS A 117 -15.69 2.60 -30.86
N LEU A 118 -14.52 2.91 -30.29
CA LEU A 118 -14.38 3.08 -28.85
C LEU A 118 -15.25 4.22 -28.31
N PRO A 119 -15.16 5.47 -28.79
CA PRO A 119 -15.97 6.56 -28.25
C PRO A 119 -17.46 6.35 -28.51
N TYR A 120 -17.83 5.75 -29.64
CA TYR A 120 -19.23 5.48 -29.96
C TYR A 120 -19.88 4.56 -28.93
N PHE A 121 -19.28 3.43 -28.58
CA PHE A 121 -19.92 2.51 -27.63
C PHE A 121 -19.75 2.93 -26.17
N VAL A 122 -18.63 3.56 -25.79
CA VAL A 122 -18.41 3.99 -24.40
C VAL A 122 -19.21 5.25 -24.04
N PHE A 123 -19.23 6.26 -24.92
CA PHE A 123 -19.87 7.54 -24.63
C PHE A 123 -21.26 7.68 -25.26
N PHE A 124 -21.44 7.25 -26.51
CA PHE A 124 -22.71 7.35 -27.26
C PHE A 124 -23.53 6.04 -27.28
N GLY A 125 -23.07 5.00 -26.58
CA GLY A 125 -23.77 3.73 -26.49
C GLY A 125 -25.10 3.85 -25.76
N LYS A 126 -25.87 2.76 -25.75
CA LYS A 126 -27.10 2.69 -24.94
C LYS A 126 -26.76 3.02 -23.49
N ASP A 127 -27.50 3.94 -22.89
CA ASP A 127 -27.26 4.38 -21.52
C ASP A 127 -27.27 3.15 -20.58
N SER A 128 -26.19 3.01 -19.83
CA SER A 128 -26.02 1.93 -18.86
C SER A 128 -26.49 2.34 -17.46
N HIS A 129 -27.07 3.53 -17.31
CA HIS A 129 -27.58 4.10 -16.06
C HIS A 129 -26.54 4.11 -14.94
N ILE A 130 -25.29 4.41 -15.30
CA ILE A 130 -24.18 4.47 -14.34
C ILE A 130 -24.13 5.90 -13.78
N ALA A 131 -24.23 6.01 -12.45
CA ALA A 131 -23.98 7.25 -11.74
C ALA A 131 -22.47 7.53 -11.71
N ALA A 132 -21.95 8.11 -12.78
CA ALA A 132 -20.57 8.56 -12.89
C ALA A 132 -20.52 10.09 -13.04
N ALA A 133 -19.50 10.72 -12.50
CA ALA A 133 -19.20 12.14 -12.68
C ALA A 133 -17.80 12.28 -13.27
N ASP A 134 -17.47 13.47 -13.80
CA ASP A 134 -16.10 13.75 -14.23
C ASP A 134 -15.09 13.56 -13.07
N PRO A 135 -13.87 13.07 -13.36
CA PRO A 135 -12.86 12.70 -12.36
C PRO A 135 -12.38 13.89 -11.51
N PRO A 136 -11.63 13.71 -10.41
CA PRO A 136 -11.10 14.83 -9.62
C PRO A 136 -10.25 15.80 -10.45
N SER A 137 -10.16 17.05 -9.99
CA SER A 137 -9.53 18.18 -10.69
C SER A 137 -8.12 17.87 -11.20
N ASN A 138 -7.28 17.19 -10.41
CA ASN A 138 -5.91 16.84 -10.79
C ASN A 138 -5.84 16.01 -12.07
N MET A 139 -6.77 15.06 -12.26
CA MET A 139 -6.84 14.25 -13.48
C MET A 139 -7.34 15.07 -14.67
N ARG A 140 -8.29 15.99 -14.44
CA ARG A 140 -8.79 16.89 -15.50
C ARG A 140 -7.69 17.81 -16.03
N TRP A 141 -6.88 18.38 -15.14
CA TRP A 141 -5.74 19.22 -15.52
C TRP A 141 -4.70 18.44 -16.33
N GLY A 142 -4.36 17.20 -15.91
CA GLY A 142 -3.43 16.35 -16.66
C GLY A 142 -3.93 16.02 -18.07
N MET A 143 -5.21 15.67 -18.22
CA MET A 143 -5.82 15.44 -19.52
C MET A 143 -5.89 16.72 -20.36
N GLY A 144 -6.34 17.82 -19.78
CA GLY A 144 -6.46 19.11 -20.46
C GLY A 144 -5.11 19.61 -20.98
N PHE A 145 -4.04 19.44 -20.20
CA PHE A 145 -2.68 19.81 -20.61
C PHE A 145 -2.20 18.97 -21.81
N ALA A 146 -2.35 17.65 -21.76
CA ALA A 146 -1.97 16.79 -22.88
C ALA A 146 -2.82 17.08 -24.14
N ALA A 147 -4.11 17.37 -23.97
CA ALA A 147 -5.00 17.76 -25.07
C ALA A 147 -4.57 19.09 -25.70
N ALA A 148 -4.24 20.09 -24.89
CA ALA A 148 -3.74 21.38 -25.35
C ALA A 148 -2.43 21.23 -26.14
N LEU A 149 -1.48 20.43 -25.65
CA LEU A 149 -0.24 20.14 -26.39
C LEU A 149 -0.49 19.43 -27.72
N CYS A 150 -1.42 18.46 -27.76
CA CYS A 150 -1.76 17.77 -29.01
C CYS A 150 -2.30 18.74 -30.07
N PHE A 151 -3.10 19.72 -29.65
CA PHE A 151 -3.65 20.76 -30.53
C PHE A 151 -2.58 21.80 -30.92
N LEU A 152 -1.77 22.24 -29.96
CA LEU A 152 -0.72 23.24 -30.17
C LEU A 152 0.32 22.76 -31.19
N ILE A 153 0.78 21.52 -31.07
CA ILE A 153 1.73 20.91 -32.03
C ILE A 153 1.09 20.76 -33.42
N GLY A 154 -0.21 20.51 -33.46
CA GLY A 154 -0.95 20.47 -34.71
C GLY A 154 -0.94 21.82 -35.42
N ILE A 155 -1.29 22.91 -34.73
CA ILE A 155 -1.32 24.27 -35.31
C ILE A 155 0.09 24.79 -35.61
N PHE A 156 1.04 24.57 -34.70
CA PHE A 156 2.40 25.08 -34.79
C PHE A 156 3.41 23.94 -34.95
N PRO A 157 3.45 23.27 -36.13
CA PRO A 157 4.33 22.13 -36.36
C PRO A 157 5.81 22.49 -36.25
N ASN A 158 6.16 23.76 -36.50
CA ASN A 158 7.52 24.29 -36.35
C ASN A 158 8.09 24.10 -34.94
N LEU A 159 7.24 24.07 -33.90
CA LEU A 159 7.69 23.81 -32.54
C LEU A 159 8.28 22.40 -32.41
N LEU A 160 7.68 21.43 -33.11
CA LEU A 160 8.18 20.06 -33.16
C LEU A 160 9.36 19.94 -34.11
N TYR A 161 9.30 20.57 -35.29
CA TYR A 161 10.32 20.42 -36.34
C TYR A 161 11.70 20.94 -35.95
N ARG A 162 11.76 21.99 -35.13
CA ARG A 162 13.04 22.50 -34.59
C ARG A 162 13.77 21.53 -33.67
N ALA A 163 13.04 20.57 -33.08
CA ALA A 163 13.59 19.56 -32.18
C ALA A 163 13.91 18.25 -32.91
N LEU A 164 13.75 18.18 -34.24
CA LEU A 164 13.98 16.95 -35.00
C LEU A 164 15.47 16.72 -35.29
N PRO A 165 15.89 15.44 -35.43
CA PRO A 165 17.29 15.09 -35.67
C PRO A 165 17.92 15.70 -36.92
N PHE A 166 17.16 15.84 -38.00
CA PHE A 166 17.63 16.37 -39.28
C PHE A 166 16.90 17.67 -39.64
N PRO A 167 17.55 18.64 -40.30
CA PRO A 167 16.88 19.83 -40.81
C PRO A 167 15.90 19.43 -41.93
N THR A 168 14.62 19.76 -41.77
CA THR A 168 13.58 19.45 -42.77
C THR A 168 12.56 20.59 -42.92
N ASP A 169 12.37 21.04 -44.16
CA ASP A 169 11.29 21.95 -44.55
C ASP A 169 10.08 21.16 -45.06
N TYR A 170 9.43 20.44 -44.15
CA TYR A 170 8.25 19.66 -44.47
C TYR A 170 6.98 20.46 -44.19
N HIS A 171 6.10 20.58 -45.20
CA HIS A 171 4.82 21.27 -45.07
C HIS A 171 3.66 20.25 -45.00
N PRO A 172 3.13 19.95 -43.80
CA PRO A 172 2.05 18.97 -43.66
C PRO A 172 0.72 19.46 -44.25
N TYR A 173 0.51 20.79 -44.31
CA TYR A 173 -0.76 21.41 -44.69
C TYR A 173 -0.85 21.75 -46.19
N THR A 174 -0.43 20.83 -47.05
CA THR A 174 -0.69 20.98 -48.49
C THR A 174 -2.14 20.63 -48.81
N MET A 175 -2.72 21.30 -49.81
CA MET A 175 -4.10 21.06 -50.21
C MET A 175 -4.34 19.58 -50.54
N ALA A 176 -3.48 18.98 -51.35
CA ALA A 176 -3.59 17.56 -51.73
C ALA A 176 -3.56 16.62 -50.51
N HIS A 177 -2.70 16.89 -49.52
CA HIS A 177 -2.60 16.05 -48.33
C HIS A 177 -3.82 16.21 -47.41
N VAL A 178 -4.27 17.44 -47.19
CA VAL A 178 -5.47 17.70 -46.38
C VAL A 178 -6.71 17.09 -47.02
N PHE A 179 -6.89 17.22 -48.34
CA PHE A 179 -8.02 16.62 -49.05
C PHE A 179 -8.01 15.10 -48.98
N SER A 180 -6.86 14.46 -49.25
CA SER A 180 -6.76 12.99 -49.19
C SER A 180 -6.98 12.44 -47.79
N ALA A 181 -6.47 13.12 -46.75
CA ALA A 181 -6.71 12.74 -45.36
C ALA A 181 -8.18 12.89 -44.98
N LEU A 182 -8.83 14.01 -45.32
CA LEU A 182 -10.25 14.22 -45.06
C LEU A 182 -11.13 13.20 -45.80
N GLN A 183 -10.81 12.89 -47.05
CA GLN A 183 -11.50 11.85 -47.82
C GLN A 183 -11.36 10.48 -47.17
N MET A 184 -10.15 10.10 -46.74
CA MET A 184 -9.89 8.84 -46.06
C MET A 184 -10.68 8.75 -44.73
N LEU A 185 -10.66 9.82 -43.93
CA LEU A 185 -11.39 9.89 -42.67
C LEU A 185 -12.90 9.83 -42.90
N PHE A 186 -13.41 10.57 -43.87
CA PHE A 186 -14.83 10.57 -44.23
C PHE A 186 -15.31 9.18 -44.69
N LEU A 187 -14.58 8.53 -45.60
CA LEU A 187 -14.91 7.18 -46.07
C LEU A 187 -14.84 6.14 -44.96
N THR A 188 -13.87 6.26 -44.06
CA THR A 188 -13.75 5.37 -42.90
C THR A 188 -14.91 5.57 -41.93
N ALA A 189 -15.32 6.82 -41.69
CA ALA A 189 -16.48 7.14 -40.86
C ALA A 189 -17.78 6.59 -41.47
N LEU A 190 -17.99 6.80 -42.77
CA LEU A 190 -19.14 6.25 -43.49
C LEU A 190 -19.16 4.72 -43.40
N SER A 191 -18.03 4.07 -43.64
CA SER A 191 -17.87 2.61 -43.53
C SER A 191 -18.21 2.10 -42.12
N PHE A 192 -17.77 2.80 -41.07
CA PHE A 192 -18.11 2.45 -39.70
C PHE A 192 -19.62 2.53 -39.43
N PHE A 193 -20.29 3.60 -39.85
CA PHE A 193 -21.74 3.74 -39.64
C PHE A 193 -22.56 2.70 -40.40
N PHE A 194 -22.14 2.34 -41.62
CA PHE A 194 -22.78 1.29 -42.42
C PHE A 194 -22.57 -0.10 -41.78
N LEU A 195 -21.37 -0.38 -41.31
CA LEU A 195 -20.97 -1.67 -40.72
C LEU A 195 -21.13 -1.73 -39.19
N LYS A 196 -21.81 -0.75 -38.57
CA LYS A 196 -21.91 -0.62 -37.11
C LYS A 196 -22.42 -1.88 -36.41
N LYS A 197 -23.25 -2.69 -37.09
CA LYS A 197 -23.79 -3.96 -36.57
C LYS A 197 -22.67 -4.99 -36.34
N LEU A 198 -21.63 -5.01 -37.17
CA LEU A 198 -20.49 -5.92 -37.06
C LEU A 198 -19.57 -5.53 -35.89
N PHE A 199 -19.44 -4.23 -35.61
CA PHE A 199 -18.51 -3.73 -34.59
C PHE A 199 -19.06 -3.73 -33.16
N LYS A 200 -20.29 -4.21 -32.94
CA LYS A 200 -20.87 -4.29 -31.59
C LYS A 200 -19.96 -5.10 -30.64
N PRO A 201 -19.62 -4.57 -29.46
CA PRO A 201 -18.87 -5.31 -28.46
C PRO A 201 -19.64 -6.58 -28.07
N ARG A 202 -18.96 -7.73 -28.08
CA ARG A 202 -19.50 -9.01 -27.62
C ARG A 202 -18.78 -9.40 -26.33
N PRO A 203 -19.48 -10.03 -25.36
CA PRO A 203 -18.86 -10.49 -24.12
C PRO A 203 -18.09 -11.80 -24.34
N PHE A 204 -17.06 -11.75 -25.18
CA PHE A 204 -16.14 -12.86 -25.41
C PHE A 204 -14.81 -12.59 -24.68
N ILE A 205 -14.17 -13.65 -24.19
CA ILE A 205 -12.85 -13.56 -23.57
C ILE A 205 -11.81 -13.58 -24.70
N SER A 206 -11.11 -12.47 -24.92
CA SER A 206 -10.00 -12.46 -25.88
C SER A 206 -8.87 -13.35 -25.35
N ILE A 207 -8.50 -14.35 -26.14
CA ILE A 207 -7.29 -15.14 -25.90
C ILE A 207 -6.12 -14.31 -26.45
N ASP A 208 -5.62 -13.41 -25.63
CA ASP A 208 -4.46 -12.58 -25.96
C ASP A 208 -3.15 -13.29 -25.56
N LEU A 209 -2.03 -12.56 -25.57
CA LEU A 209 -0.72 -13.03 -25.08
C LEU A 209 -0.75 -13.53 -23.62
N ASP A 210 -1.80 -13.22 -22.86
CA ASP A 210 -2.07 -13.77 -21.51
C ASP A 210 -2.10 -15.31 -21.52
N TRP A 211 -2.51 -15.94 -22.64
CA TRP A 211 -2.45 -17.41 -22.76
C TRP A 211 -1.03 -17.96 -22.57
N PHE A 212 -0.03 -17.29 -23.12
CA PHE A 212 1.38 -17.70 -23.00
C PHE A 212 1.84 -17.59 -21.53
N TYR A 213 1.52 -16.47 -20.87
CA TYR A 213 1.83 -16.26 -19.46
C TYR A 213 1.10 -17.25 -18.55
N ARG A 214 -0.18 -17.53 -18.78
CA ARG A 214 -0.96 -18.51 -17.99
C ARG A 214 -0.42 -19.93 -18.15
N LYS A 215 -0.11 -20.33 -19.39
CA LYS A 215 0.53 -21.64 -19.65
C LYS A 215 1.89 -21.74 -18.97
N GLY A 216 2.71 -20.70 -19.08
CA GLY A 216 4.02 -20.62 -18.40
C GLY A 216 3.90 -20.67 -16.88
N ALA A 217 2.96 -19.92 -16.30
CA ALA A 217 2.68 -19.92 -14.86
C ALA A 217 2.24 -21.30 -14.36
N GLY A 218 1.49 -22.07 -15.17
CA GLY A 218 1.15 -23.46 -14.85
C GLY A 218 2.39 -24.35 -14.65
N ILE A 219 3.42 -24.17 -15.49
CA ILE A 219 4.68 -24.90 -15.38
C ILE A 219 5.43 -24.47 -14.11
N VAL A 220 5.51 -23.17 -13.84
CA VAL A 220 6.16 -22.64 -12.63
C VAL A 220 5.46 -23.14 -11.36
N LEU A 221 4.13 -23.10 -11.33
CA LEU A 221 3.33 -23.59 -10.21
C LEU A 221 3.48 -25.10 -10.02
N PHE A 222 3.61 -25.87 -11.10
CA PHE A 222 3.89 -27.30 -11.02
C PHE A 222 5.23 -27.56 -10.34
N ILE A 223 6.28 -26.83 -10.72
CA ILE A 223 7.62 -26.95 -10.12
C ILE A 223 7.61 -26.52 -8.64
N ALA A 224 6.96 -25.39 -8.32
CA ALA A 224 6.89 -24.90 -6.95
C ALA A 224 6.12 -25.86 -6.03
N LYS A 225 4.94 -26.34 -6.47
CA LYS A 225 4.05 -27.14 -5.61
C LYS A 225 4.42 -28.62 -5.51
N ARG A 226 5.21 -29.16 -6.45
CA ARG A 226 5.58 -30.58 -6.43
C ARG A 226 7.02 -30.80 -5.99
N PRO A 227 8.05 -30.66 -6.86
CA PRO A 227 9.40 -31.01 -6.48
C PRO A 227 9.95 -30.12 -5.37
N LEU A 228 9.69 -28.81 -5.42
CA LEU A 228 10.26 -27.88 -4.45
C LEU A 228 9.61 -28.01 -3.07
N ALA A 229 8.28 -28.11 -3.01
CA ALA A 229 7.56 -28.32 -1.75
C ALA A 229 7.88 -29.68 -1.10
N LEU A 230 8.08 -30.75 -1.90
CA LEU A 230 8.52 -32.04 -1.40
C LEU A 230 9.94 -31.98 -0.81
N TYR A 231 10.85 -31.28 -1.50
CA TYR A 231 12.20 -31.05 -1.01
C TYR A 231 12.22 -30.23 0.29
N GLU A 232 11.48 -29.13 0.33
CA GLU A 232 11.34 -28.29 1.53
C GLU A 232 10.74 -29.08 2.70
N GLY A 233 9.71 -29.90 2.45
CA GLY A 233 9.13 -30.78 3.45
C GLY A 233 10.13 -31.78 4.02
N LEU A 234 10.92 -32.43 3.14
CA LEU A 234 11.97 -33.36 3.56
C LEU A 234 13.06 -32.69 4.41
N VAL A 235 13.54 -31.52 3.97
CA VAL A 235 14.56 -30.75 4.71
C VAL A 235 14.01 -30.26 6.04
N THR A 236 12.77 -29.78 6.07
CA THR A 236 12.11 -29.30 7.29
C THR A 236 11.93 -30.42 8.31
N GLU A 237 11.55 -31.61 7.86
CA GLU A 237 11.32 -32.73 8.77
C GLU A 237 12.63 -33.32 9.29
N ALA A 238 13.68 -33.35 8.45
CA ALA A 238 15.04 -33.65 8.90
C ALA A 238 15.54 -32.63 9.93
N TYR A 239 15.33 -31.33 9.70
CA TYR A 239 15.72 -30.27 10.62
C TYR A 239 14.99 -30.37 11.97
N LYS A 240 13.67 -30.62 11.96
CA LYS A 240 12.89 -30.79 13.19
C LYS A 240 13.32 -32.02 13.99
N THR A 241 13.53 -33.16 13.32
CA THR A 241 13.88 -34.42 13.99
C THR A 241 15.31 -34.44 14.49
N VAL A 242 16.27 -33.93 13.70
CA VAL A 242 17.70 -34.00 14.03
C VAL A 242 18.14 -32.88 14.97
N LEU A 243 17.58 -31.66 14.84
CA LEU A 243 18.02 -30.50 15.63
C LEU A 243 17.00 -30.08 16.68
N ILE A 244 15.75 -29.80 16.29
CA ILE A 244 14.77 -29.18 17.21
C ILE A 244 14.33 -30.14 18.31
N ALA A 245 13.94 -31.37 17.96
CA ALA A 245 13.45 -32.35 18.92
C ALA A 245 14.46 -32.64 20.06
N PRO A 246 15.74 -32.95 19.78
CA PRO A 246 16.72 -33.12 20.85
C PRO A 246 17.02 -31.81 21.60
N ALA A 247 17.09 -30.66 20.92
CA ALA A 247 17.29 -29.38 21.59
C ALA A 247 16.16 -29.06 22.59
N LYS A 248 14.91 -29.36 22.23
CA LYS A 248 13.75 -29.19 23.12
C LYS A 248 13.82 -30.13 24.32
N GLN A 249 14.22 -31.39 24.12
CA GLN A 249 14.40 -32.33 25.23
C GLN A 249 15.48 -31.86 26.22
N ILE A 250 16.60 -31.33 25.72
CA ILE A 250 17.66 -30.76 26.56
C ILE A 250 17.15 -29.54 27.33
N ALA A 251 16.37 -28.67 26.68
CA ALA A 251 15.76 -27.51 27.33
C ALA A 251 14.75 -27.91 28.42
N GLU A 252 13.90 -28.90 28.16
CA GLU A 252 12.96 -29.43 29.16
C GLU A 252 13.69 -30.07 30.35
N TRP A 253 14.80 -30.76 30.10
CA TRP A 253 15.66 -31.28 31.16
C TRP A 253 16.29 -30.17 32.00
N SER A 254 16.79 -29.13 31.35
CA SER A 254 17.39 -27.97 32.02
C SER A 254 16.36 -27.24 32.88
N TRP A 255 15.14 -27.07 32.37
CA TRP A 255 14.04 -26.48 33.14
C TRP A 255 13.63 -27.34 34.34
N LYS A 256 13.54 -28.67 34.17
CA LYS A 256 13.27 -29.59 35.29
C LYS A 256 14.37 -29.52 36.34
N PHE A 257 15.63 -29.44 35.95
CA PHE A 257 16.73 -29.30 36.88
C PHE A 257 16.61 -28.00 37.68
N ASP A 258 16.34 -26.88 37.02
CA ASP A 258 16.15 -25.58 37.66
C ASP A 258 14.96 -25.59 38.65
N ALA A 259 13.78 -26.02 38.17
CA ALA A 259 12.55 -25.99 38.96
C ALA A 259 12.54 -26.96 40.15
N TYR A 260 13.22 -28.11 40.06
CA TYR A 260 13.21 -29.10 41.15
C TYR A 260 14.45 -29.01 42.05
N VAL A 261 15.63 -28.74 41.49
CA VAL A 261 16.88 -28.72 42.24
C VAL A 261 17.21 -27.32 42.71
N VAL A 262 17.27 -26.35 41.80
CA VAL A 262 17.70 -24.98 42.14
C VAL A 262 16.64 -24.29 42.99
N ASP A 263 15.40 -24.23 42.51
CA ASP A 263 14.30 -23.64 43.27
C ASP A 263 13.98 -24.43 44.54
N GLY A 264 14.14 -25.76 44.51
CA GLY A 264 14.01 -26.60 45.70
C GLY A 264 15.01 -26.22 46.79
N LEU A 265 16.27 -26.00 46.42
CA LEU A 265 17.33 -25.55 47.35
C LEU A 265 17.06 -24.14 47.86
N VAL A 266 16.61 -23.21 47.00
CA VAL A 266 16.30 -21.83 47.40
C VAL A 266 15.08 -21.78 48.33
N ASN A 267 14.05 -22.59 48.08
CA ASN A 267 12.89 -22.67 48.97
C ASN A 267 13.26 -23.31 50.31
N ALA A 268 14.18 -24.29 50.33
CA ALA A 268 14.68 -24.88 51.55
C ALA A 268 15.46 -23.86 52.40
N THR A 269 16.33 -23.05 51.78
CA THR A 269 17.03 -21.98 52.50
C THR A 269 16.04 -20.93 53.02
N GLY A 270 15.03 -20.54 52.23
CA GLY A 270 13.97 -19.65 52.68
C GLY A 270 13.17 -20.17 53.87
N LEU A 271 12.82 -21.47 53.88
CA LEU A 271 12.16 -22.12 55.01
C LEU A 271 13.01 -22.12 56.28
N LEU A 272 14.32 -22.36 56.15
CA LEU A 272 15.26 -22.29 57.27
C LEU A 272 15.32 -20.88 57.86
N THR A 273 15.35 -19.85 57.02
CA THR A 273 15.33 -18.46 57.49
C THR A 273 14.02 -18.11 58.22
N ILE A 274 12.87 -18.60 57.74
CA ILE A 274 11.58 -18.39 58.42
C ILE A 274 11.50 -19.16 59.75
N LEU A 275 12.10 -20.35 59.82
CA LEU A 275 12.18 -21.10 61.07
C LEU A 275 13.06 -20.35 62.10
N GLU A 276 14.21 -19.85 61.67
CA GLU A 276 15.11 -19.06 62.51
C GLU A 276 14.42 -17.79 63.02
N SER A 277 13.68 -17.07 62.16
CA SER A 277 12.96 -15.87 62.58
C SER A 277 11.85 -16.15 63.58
N ARG A 278 11.10 -17.26 63.44
CA ARG A 278 10.08 -17.68 64.41
C ARG A 278 10.68 -18.05 65.76
N VAL A 279 11.84 -18.71 65.77
CA VAL A 279 12.54 -19.03 67.03
C VAL A 279 12.99 -17.74 67.72
N SER A 280 13.50 -16.78 66.96
CA SER A 280 13.89 -15.46 67.47
C SER A 280 12.68 -14.71 68.07
N GLU A 281 11.53 -14.70 67.37
CA GLU A 281 10.29 -14.06 67.83
C GLU A 281 9.78 -14.68 69.14
N ILE A 282 9.81 -16.01 69.27
CA ILE A 282 9.42 -16.70 70.51
C ILE A 282 10.36 -16.34 71.66
N PHE A 283 11.66 -16.23 71.39
CA PHE A 283 12.63 -15.84 72.40
C PHE A 283 12.37 -14.41 72.89
N ASP A 284 12.13 -13.47 71.97
CA ASP A 284 11.90 -12.07 72.29
C ASP A 284 10.60 -11.88 73.12
N VAL A 285 9.47 -12.38 72.63
CA VAL A 285 8.16 -12.20 73.28
C VAL A 285 8.06 -12.95 74.61
N ARG A 286 8.68 -14.12 74.72
CA ARG A 286 8.47 -15.00 75.89
C ARG A 286 9.54 -14.85 76.96
N VAL A 287 10.78 -14.59 76.56
CA VAL A 287 11.91 -14.44 77.49
C VAL A 287 12.13 -12.97 77.80
N VAL A 288 12.34 -12.14 76.78
CA VAL A 288 12.71 -10.72 76.99
C VAL A 288 11.52 -9.96 77.57
N ASP A 289 10.38 -9.95 76.88
CA ASP A 289 9.18 -9.26 77.35
C ASP A 289 8.59 -9.91 78.61
N GLY A 290 8.71 -11.22 78.75
CA GLY A 290 8.26 -11.96 79.93
C GLY A 290 8.99 -11.51 81.20
N VAL A 291 10.31 -11.33 81.12
CA VAL A 291 11.13 -10.83 82.23
C VAL A 291 10.76 -9.39 82.59
N VAL A 292 10.60 -8.52 81.59
CA VAL A 292 10.26 -7.10 81.80
C VAL A 292 8.87 -6.94 82.42
N ASN A 293 7.86 -7.62 81.87
CA ASN A 293 6.49 -7.57 82.39
C ASN A 293 6.36 -8.23 83.78
N GLY A 294 7.13 -9.29 84.03
CA GLY A 294 7.24 -9.91 85.36
C GLY A 294 7.80 -8.94 86.40
N LEU A 295 8.83 -8.17 86.04
CA LEU A 295 9.40 -7.14 86.91
C LEU A 295 8.38 -6.02 87.19
N SER A 296 7.66 -5.58 86.15
CA SER A 296 6.62 -4.55 86.28
C SER A 296 5.48 -4.99 87.20
N THR A 297 5.01 -6.24 87.05
CA THR A 297 3.92 -6.78 87.89
C THR A 297 4.34 -6.97 89.35
N LEU A 298 5.60 -7.33 89.62
CA LEU A 298 6.15 -7.38 90.97
C LEU A 298 6.20 -5.99 91.62
N LEU A 299 6.65 -4.97 90.88
CA LEU A 299 6.69 -3.59 91.37
C LEU A 299 5.29 -3.05 91.64
N ASP A 300 4.32 -3.32 90.77
CA ASP A 300 2.93 -2.92 90.95
C ASP A 300 2.27 -3.62 92.14
N ALA A 301 2.55 -4.92 92.35
CA ALA A 301 2.06 -5.66 93.51
C ALA A 301 2.66 -5.09 94.81
N GLY A 302 3.94 -4.74 94.81
CA GLY A 302 4.61 -4.05 95.92
C GLY A 302 3.96 -2.70 96.23
N SER A 303 3.73 -1.87 95.20
CA SER A 303 3.09 -0.56 95.31
C SER A 303 1.68 -0.66 95.91
N LYS A 304 0.85 -1.60 95.41
CA LYS A 304 -0.50 -1.83 95.96
C LYS A 304 -0.46 -2.23 97.44
N LYS A 305 0.57 -2.95 97.89
CA LYS A 305 0.74 -3.34 99.30
C LYS A 305 1.19 -2.17 100.17
N CYS A 306 2.15 -1.36 99.72
CA CYS A 306 2.55 -0.12 100.39
C CYS A 306 1.40 0.88 100.49
N ARG A 307 0.53 0.95 99.47
CA ARG A 307 -0.64 1.85 99.49
C ARG A 307 -1.66 1.50 100.57
N LYS A 308 -1.72 0.25 101.04
CA LYS A 308 -2.58 -0.15 102.16
C LYS A 308 -2.11 0.38 103.53
N TRP A 309 -0.87 0.84 103.63
CA TRP A 309 -0.37 1.47 104.87
C TRP A 309 -0.92 2.89 105.05
N GLN A 310 -1.48 3.50 104.01
CA GLN A 310 -2.19 4.77 104.08
C GLN A 310 -3.67 4.51 104.40
N THR A 311 -4.02 4.61 105.69
CA THR A 311 -5.37 4.24 106.20
C THR A 311 -6.32 5.43 106.32
N GLY A 312 -5.88 6.66 106.06
CA GLY A 312 -6.70 7.89 106.11
C GLY A 312 -7.14 8.34 107.52
N LEU A 313 -6.94 7.51 108.55
CA LEU A 313 -7.24 7.84 109.96
C LEU A 313 -6.08 8.63 110.57
N ILE A 314 -6.32 9.91 110.93
CA ILE A 314 -5.31 10.84 111.48
C ILE A 314 -4.54 10.24 112.68
N GLN A 315 -5.23 9.45 113.52
CA GLN A 315 -4.64 8.77 114.68
C GLN A 315 -3.48 7.84 114.30
N ASN A 316 -3.60 7.08 113.20
CA ASN A 316 -2.54 6.16 112.75
C ASN A 316 -1.29 6.91 112.27
N TYR A 317 -1.46 8.09 111.67
CA TYR A 317 -0.34 8.94 111.24
C TYR A 317 0.39 9.56 112.43
N ILE A 318 -0.32 10.00 113.48
CA ILE A 318 0.29 10.51 114.72
C ILE A 318 1.10 9.40 115.38
N LEU A 319 0.55 8.19 115.47
CA LEU A 319 1.22 7.02 116.06
C LEU A 319 2.48 6.64 115.26
N ALA A 320 2.40 6.66 113.92
CA ALA A 320 3.56 6.44 113.05
C ALA A 320 4.63 7.54 113.19
N MET A 321 4.25 8.80 113.35
CA MET A 321 5.21 9.90 113.59
C MET A 321 5.91 9.77 114.93
N VAL A 322 5.16 9.47 116.00
CA VAL A 322 5.75 9.23 117.33
C VAL A 322 6.70 8.04 117.28
N ALA A 323 6.26 6.90 116.72
CA ALA A 323 7.11 5.73 116.54
C ALA A 323 8.37 6.05 115.71
N GLY A 324 8.24 6.87 114.65
CA GLY A 324 9.37 7.33 113.84
C GLY A 324 10.36 8.20 114.61
N ILE A 325 9.88 9.14 115.43
CA ILE A 325 10.73 9.99 116.30
C ILE A 325 11.44 9.13 117.35
N THR A 326 10.75 8.16 117.96
CA THR A 326 11.37 7.25 118.93
C THR A 326 12.40 6.34 118.26
N MET A 327 12.12 5.81 117.06
CA MET A 327 13.05 4.94 116.34
C MET A 327 14.29 5.71 115.88
N LEU A 328 14.13 6.95 115.39
CA LEU A 328 15.24 7.84 115.06
C LEU A 328 16.05 8.21 116.30
N ALA A 329 15.40 8.50 117.44
CA ALA A 329 16.10 8.75 118.69
C ALA A 329 16.91 7.52 119.13
N ILE A 330 16.35 6.31 119.05
CA ILE A 330 17.07 5.07 119.35
C ILE A 330 18.27 4.87 118.39
N PHE A 331 18.08 5.06 117.08
CA PHE A 331 19.13 4.92 116.08
C PHE A 331 20.26 5.97 116.19
N PHE A 332 19.98 7.14 116.78
CA PHE A 332 20.99 8.18 117.02
C PHE A 332 21.60 8.13 118.43
N VAL A 333 20.95 7.48 119.39
CA VAL A 333 21.43 7.32 120.78
C VAL A 333 22.19 5.99 120.98
N PHE A 334 21.88 4.95 120.19
CA PHE A 334 22.61 3.68 120.12
C PHE A 334 23.22 3.49 118.73
#